data_AF-A0A9N8VHQ7-F1
#
_entry.id   AF-A0A9N8VHQ7-F1
#
_cell.length_a   1.000
_cell.length_b   1.000
_cell.length_c   1.000
_cell.angle_alpha   90.00
_cell.angle_beta   90.00
_cell.angle_gamma   90.00
#
_symmetry.space_group_name_H-M   'P 1'
#
loop_
_entity.id
_entity.type
_entity.pdbx_description
1 polymer ?
#
loop_
_entity_poly.entity_id
_entity_poly.type
_entity_poly.pdbx_seq_one_letter_code
_entity_poly.pdbx_strand_id
1 'polypeptide(L)'
;MPGNSVNPTSPTFSEVLEIIIKSSWLNWLLVFFPLGILADFLFHWTGLVTFALNILAIILLASLLNLATEEICNQKGGSIAGILGTAFGNVVELIISIFALIHGEIEVVQASMLGKF
;
A
#
# COMPACT_ATOMS: atom_id res chain seq x y z
N MET A 1 -19.16 0.64 40.91
CA MET A 1 -17.92 -0.09 40.55
C MET A 1 -17.16 0.75 39.53
N PRO A 2 -15.83 0.84 39.66
CA PRO A 2 -15.01 1.96 39.20
C PRO A 2 -14.97 2.09 37.68
N GLY A 3 -14.83 3.33 37.22
CA GLY A 3 -14.75 3.67 35.80
C GLY A 3 -13.52 3.07 35.14
N ASN A 4 -13.73 2.36 34.04
CA ASN A 4 -12.69 2.15 33.05
C ASN A 4 -12.61 3.42 32.21
N SER A 5 -11.71 4.31 32.61
CA SER A 5 -11.17 5.35 31.76
C SER A 5 -10.63 4.72 30.49
N VAL A 6 -11.39 4.84 29.39
CA VAL A 6 -10.87 4.63 28.04
C VAL A 6 -9.68 5.58 27.90
N ASN A 7 -8.49 5.01 27.97
CA ASN A 7 -7.23 5.72 27.85
C ASN A 7 -7.11 6.17 26.38
N PRO A 8 -6.85 7.44 26.05
CA PRO A 8 -6.52 7.83 24.68
C PRO A 8 -5.05 7.47 24.41
N THR A 9 -4.70 6.18 24.53
CA THR A 9 -3.37 5.71 24.13
C THR A 9 -3.40 5.52 22.63
N SER A 10 -2.61 6.33 21.92
CA SER A 10 -2.29 6.06 20.52
C SER A 10 -1.89 4.60 20.37
N PRO A 11 -2.44 3.85 19.41
CA PRO A 11 -2.16 2.43 19.28
C PRO A 11 -0.66 2.22 19.10
N THR A 12 -0.10 1.27 19.85
CA THR A 12 1.31 0.88 19.75
C THR A 12 1.53 0.23 18.38
N PHE A 13 2.74 0.33 17.81
CA PHE A 13 3.04 -0.26 16.50
C PHE A 13 2.61 -1.73 16.37
N SER A 14 2.81 -2.53 17.42
CA SER A 14 2.37 -3.93 17.47
C SER A 14 0.85 -4.08 17.41
N GLU A 15 0.10 -3.19 18.06
CA GLU A 15 -1.36 -3.17 18.03
C GLU A 15 -1.85 -2.74 16.64
N VAL A 16 -1.20 -1.76 16.01
CA VAL A 16 -1.49 -1.35 14.63
C VAL A 16 -1.24 -2.49 13.66
N LEU A 17 -0.13 -3.23 13.81
CA LEU A 17 0.15 -4.41 13.00
C LEU A 17 -0.89 -5.51 13.20
N GLU A 18 -1.33 -5.75 14.44
CA GLU A 18 -2.35 -6.75 14.72
C GLU A 18 -3.70 -6.36 14.12
N ILE A 19 -4.08 -5.09 14.24
CA ILE A 19 -5.28 -4.54 13.61
C ILE A 19 -5.21 -4.69 12.10
N ILE A 20 -4.07 -4.33 11.48
CA ILE A 20 -3.84 -4.50 10.05
C ILE A 20 -3.97 -5.98 9.70
N ILE A 21 -3.25 -6.90 10.33
CA ILE A 21 -3.30 -8.33 9.95
C ILE A 21 -4.71 -8.94 10.10
N LYS A 22 -5.48 -8.51 11.11
CA LYS A 22 -6.83 -9.07 11.39
C LYS A 22 -7.99 -8.37 10.67
N SER A 23 -7.78 -7.18 10.09
CA SER A 23 -8.86 -6.36 9.52
C SER A 23 -9.48 -6.95 8.24
N SER A 24 -8.71 -7.62 7.40
CA SER A 24 -9.18 -8.17 6.12
C SER A 24 -8.40 -9.40 5.70
N TRP A 25 -9.06 -10.31 4.98
CA TRP A 25 -8.41 -11.49 4.38
C TRP A 25 -7.23 -11.11 3.46
N LEU A 26 -7.32 -9.94 2.81
CA LEU A 26 -6.25 -9.42 1.95
C LEU A 26 -4.96 -9.13 2.72
N ASN A 27 -5.01 -8.92 4.04
CA ASN A 27 -3.83 -8.57 4.82
C ASN A 27 -2.86 -9.76 4.98
N TRP A 28 -3.28 -10.98 4.64
CA TRP A 28 -2.37 -12.12 4.46
C TRP A 28 -1.35 -11.90 3.33
N LEU A 29 -1.66 -11.04 2.34
CA LEU A 29 -0.71 -10.70 1.28
C LEU A 29 0.50 -9.92 1.82
N LEU A 30 0.49 -9.46 3.09
CA LEU A 30 1.59 -8.69 3.68
C LEU A 30 2.87 -9.53 3.79
N VAL A 31 2.71 -10.85 3.86
CA VAL A 31 3.82 -11.81 3.86
C VAL A 31 4.57 -11.77 2.52
N PHE A 32 3.93 -11.38 1.41
CA PHE A 32 4.59 -11.26 0.11
C PHE A 32 5.58 -10.10 0.03
N PHE A 33 5.44 -9.07 0.88
CA PHE A 33 6.38 -7.95 0.91
C PHE A 33 7.80 -8.37 1.34
N PRO A 34 8.02 -8.98 2.52
CA PRO A 34 9.34 -9.48 2.88
C PRO A 34 9.78 -10.64 1.98
N LEU A 35 8.85 -11.49 1.53
CA LEU A 35 9.19 -12.57 0.58
C LEU A 35 9.72 -12.04 -0.75
N GLY A 36 9.16 -10.97 -1.30
CA GLY A 36 9.62 -10.36 -2.55
C GLY A 36 11.06 -9.84 -2.44
N ILE A 37 11.40 -9.20 -1.31
CA ILE A 37 12.76 -8.74 -1.01
C ILE A 37 13.72 -9.93 -0.86
N LEU A 38 13.31 -10.95 -0.09
CA LEU A 38 14.13 -12.13 0.17
C LEU A 38 14.36 -12.98 -1.09
N ALA A 39 13.35 -13.07 -1.96
CA ALA A 39 13.39 -13.84 -3.20
C ALA A 39 14.52 -13.36 -4.13
N ASP A 40 14.70 -12.04 -4.25
CA ASP A 40 15.76 -11.46 -5.06
C ASP A 40 17.11 -11.46 -4.32
N PHE A 41 17.11 -11.01 -3.07
CA PHE A 41 18.33 -10.70 -2.33
C PHE A 41 19.06 -11.92 -1.76
N LEU A 42 18.33 -12.91 -1.25
CA LEU A 42 18.94 -14.09 -0.61
C LEU A 42 18.87 -15.35 -1.47
N PHE A 43 17.73 -15.56 -2.14
CA PHE A 43 17.46 -16.84 -2.81
C PHE A 43 17.68 -16.80 -4.33
N HIS A 44 17.91 -15.62 -4.92
CA HIS A 44 18.10 -15.41 -6.35
C HIS A 44 17.06 -16.16 -7.21
N TRP A 45 15.79 -16.06 -6.82
CA TRP A 45 14.69 -16.67 -7.55
C TRP A 45 14.53 -16.05 -8.94
N THR A 46 13.90 -16.78 -9.85
CA THR A 46 13.67 -16.30 -11.22
C THR A 46 12.90 -14.98 -11.22
N GLY A 47 13.24 -14.07 -12.14
CA GLY A 47 12.63 -12.74 -12.22
C GLY A 47 11.09 -12.75 -12.28
N LEU A 48 10.48 -13.77 -12.90
CA LEU A 48 9.02 -13.93 -12.93
C LEU A 48 8.41 -14.12 -11.54
N VAL A 49 9.04 -14.94 -10.69
CA VAL A 49 8.55 -15.21 -9.32
C VAL A 49 8.73 -13.96 -8.46
N THR A 50 9.90 -13.32 -8.52
CA THR A 50 10.16 -12.05 -7.82
C THR A 50 9.16 -10.98 -8.24
N PHE A 51 8.86 -10.87 -9.54
CA PHE A 51 7.86 -9.94 -10.07
C PHE A 51 6.46 -10.22 -9.53
N ALA A 52 6.02 -11.48 -9.56
CA ALA A 52 4.69 -11.87 -9.06
C ALA A 52 4.52 -11.58 -7.56
N LEU A 53 5.54 -11.89 -6.75
CA LEU A 53 5.53 -11.60 -5.31
C LEU A 53 5.42 -10.10 -5.03
N ASN A 54 6.16 -9.28 -5.78
CA ASN A 54 6.13 -7.82 -5.62
C ASN A 54 4.77 -7.23 -6.06
N ILE A 55 4.13 -7.73 -7.11
CA ILE A 55 2.77 -7.31 -7.48
C ILE A 55 1.78 -7.58 -6.33
N LEU A 56 1.82 -8.79 -5.74
CA LEU A 56 0.93 -9.14 -4.63
C LEU A 56 1.17 -8.23 -3.42
N ALA A 57 2.43 -7.91 -3.12
CA ALA A 57 2.77 -6.96 -2.08
C ALA A 57 2.22 -5.56 -2.36
N ILE A 58 2.37 -5.05 -3.59
CA ILE A 58 1.90 -3.72 -4.01
C ILE A 58 0.37 -3.62 -3.89
N ILE A 59 -0.38 -4.64 -4.29
CA ILE A 59 -1.85 -4.67 -4.18
C ILE A 59 -2.29 -4.42 -2.74
N LEU A 60 -1.64 -5.08 -1.78
CA LEU A 60 -1.97 -4.88 -0.38
C LEU A 60 -1.55 -3.50 0.14
N LEU A 61 -0.34 -3.07 -0.19
CA LEU A 61 0.15 -1.76 0.22
C LEU A 61 -0.74 -0.62 -0.30
N ALA A 62 -1.29 -0.77 -1.51
CA ALA A 62 -2.26 0.16 -2.08
C ALA A 62 -3.53 0.26 -1.22
N SER A 63 -4.05 -0.87 -0.75
CA SER A 63 -5.23 -0.91 0.13
C SER A 63 -4.95 -0.24 1.48
N LEU A 64 -3.79 -0.49 2.09
CA LEU A 64 -3.39 0.14 3.35
C LEU A 64 -3.19 1.65 3.20
N LEU A 65 -2.58 2.07 2.10
CA LEU A 65 -2.38 3.48 1.80
C LEU A 65 -3.73 4.20 1.64
N ASN A 66 -4.69 3.60 0.93
CA ASN A 66 -6.01 4.17 0.77
C ASN A 66 -6.74 4.34 2.12
N LEU A 67 -6.69 3.33 2.99
CA LEU A 67 -7.26 3.40 4.34
C LEU A 67 -6.59 4.50 5.19
N ALA A 68 -5.26 4.59 5.12
CA ALA A 68 -4.53 5.64 5.82
C ALA A 68 -4.88 7.04 5.29
N THR A 69 -5.03 7.20 3.97
CA THR A 69 -5.47 8.45 3.36
C THR A 69 -6.88 8.82 3.81
N GLU A 70 -7.82 7.88 3.82
CA GLU A 70 -9.19 8.11 4.27
C GLU A 70 -9.24 8.62 5.70
N GLU A 71 -8.46 8.00 6.59
CA GLU A 71 -8.35 8.41 7.98
C GLU A 71 -7.79 9.84 8.13
N ILE A 72 -6.75 10.19 7.35
CA ILE A 72 -6.19 11.54 7.32
C ILE A 72 -7.22 12.55 6.76
N CYS A 73 -7.95 12.18 5.72
CA CYS A 73 -9.00 13.01 5.11
C CYS A 73 -10.12 13.29 6.11
N ASN A 74 -10.56 12.29 6.85
CA ASN A 74 -11.60 12.40 7.88
C ASN A 74 -11.18 13.37 9.00
N GLN A 75 -9.89 13.38 9.36
CA GLN A 75 -9.37 14.31 10.37
C GLN A 75 -9.17 15.74 9.87
N LYS A 76 -8.78 15.93 8.59
CA LYS A 76 -8.44 17.25 8.04
C LYS A 76 -9.63 18.02 7.47
N GLY A 77 -10.58 17.33 6.85
CA GLY A 77 -11.77 17.92 6.22
C GLY A 77 -11.49 18.95 5.10
N GLY A 78 -12.56 19.43 4.48
CA GLY A 78 -12.51 20.53 3.50
C GLY A 78 -11.69 20.24 2.24
N SER A 79 -11.10 21.29 1.64
CA SER A 79 -10.39 21.19 0.36
C SER A 79 -9.16 20.27 0.39
N ILE A 80 -8.51 20.13 1.55
CA ILE A 80 -7.32 19.27 1.72
C ILE A 80 -7.71 17.80 1.54
N ALA A 81 -8.84 17.36 2.09
CA ALA A 81 -9.34 16.00 1.92
C ALA A 81 -9.62 15.67 0.44
N GLY A 82 -10.19 16.62 -0.31
CA GLY A 82 -10.44 16.45 -1.76
C GLY A 82 -9.17 16.32 -2.59
N ILE A 83 -8.15 17.13 -2.27
CA ILE A 83 -6.83 17.05 -2.92
C ILE A 83 -6.14 15.72 -2.58
N LEU A 84 -6.14 15.32 -1.31
CA LEU A 84 -5.54 14.07 -0.86
C LEU A 84 -6.22 12.86 -1.53
N GLY A 85 -7.55 12.78 -1.49
CA GLY A 85 -8.28 11.67 -2.10
C GLY A 85 -8.00 11.54 -3.60
N THR A 86 -7.88 12.67 -4.31
CA THR A 86 -7.56 12.68 -5.74
C THR A 86 -6.11 12.28 -6.02
N ALA A 87 -5.15 12.83 -5.26
CA ALA A 87 -3.73 12.56 -5.45
C ALA A 87 -3.35 11.12 -5.04
N PHE A 88 -3.89 10.65 -3.91
CA PHE A 88 -3.59 9.32 -3.37
C PHE A 88 -4.44 8.20 -3.99
N GLY A 89 -5.62 8.52 -4.56
CA GLY A 89 -6.45 7.53 -5.26
C GLY A 89 -5.76 6.87 -6.47
N ASN A 90 -4.80 7.56 -7.08
CA ASN A 90 -4.01 7.04 -8.22
C ASN A 90 -2.51 6.91 -7.93
N VAL A 91 -2.08 7.06 -6.66
CA VAL A 91 -0.65 7.16 -6.33
C VAL A 91 0.15 5.91 -6.68
N VAL A 92 -0.45 4.72 -6.53
CA VAL A 92 0.23 3.45 -6.84
C VAL A 92 0.58 3.38 -8.32
N GLU A 93 -0.35 3.76 -9.20
CA GLU A 93 -0.09 3.80 -10.63
C GLU A 93 0.94 4.88 -10.98
N LEU A 94 0.86 6.06 -10.35
CA LEU A 94 1.81 7.13 -10.57
C LEU A 94 3.23 6.71 -10.15
N ILE A 95 3.39 6.01 -9.02
CA ILE A 95 4.67 5.47 -8.56
C ILE A 95 5.22 4.46 -9.57
N ILE A 96 4.41 3.51 -10.03
CA ILE A 96 4.84 2.49 -11.01
C ILE A 96 5.24 3.15 -12.32
N SER A 97 4.45 4.13 -12.78
CA SER A 97 4.71 4.87 -14.03
C SER A 97 5.99 5.70 -13.95
N ILE A 98 6.23 6.39 -12.83
CA ILE A 98 7.48 7.14 -12.62
C ILE A 98 8.67 6.18 -12.60
N PHE A 99 8.57 5.05 -11.91
CA PHE A 99 9.66 4.09 -11.84
C PHE A 99 9.98 3.48 -13.21
N ALA A 100 8.95 3.10 -13.98
CA ALA A 100 9.09 2.64 -15.36
C ALA A 100 9.73 3.72 -16.24
N LEU A 101 9.29 4.98 -16.13
CA LEU A 101 9.85 6.09 -16.88
C LEU A 101 11.32 6.34 -16.57
N ILE A 102 11.73 6.27 -15.30
CA ILE A 102 13.13 6.40 -14.88
C ILE A 102 14.02 5.31 -15.52
N HIS A 103 13.46 4.13 -15.78
CA HIS A 103 14.16 3.01 -16.43
C HIS A 103 14.03 3.03 -17.97
N GLY A 104 13.34 4.03 -18.55
CA GLY A 104 13.14 4.13 -20.00
C GLY A 104 12.03 3.22 -20.55
N GLU A 105 11.22 2.62 -19.68
CA GLU A 105 10.15 1.67 -20.05
C GLU A 105 8.87 2.40 -20.50
N ILE A 106 8.97 3.15 -21.60
CA ILE A 106 7.86 3.98 -22.12
C ILE A 106 6.63 3.15 -22.48
N GLU A 107 6.84 1.95 -23.05
CA GLU A 107 5.75 1.04 -23.41
C GLU A 107 4.96 0.58 -22.18
N VAL A 108 5.64 0.34 -21.05
CA VAL A 108 5.01 -0.05 -19.78
C VAL A 108 4.16 1.09 -19.23
N VAL A 109 4.66 2.33 -19.30
CA VAL A 109 3.90 3.53 -18.89
C VAL A 109 2.64 3.69 -19.73
N GLN A 110 2.77 3.58 -21.05
CA GLN A 110 1.64 3.70 -21.98
C GLN A 110 0.61 2.59 -21.76
N ALA A 111 1.06 1.35 -21.59
CA ALA A 111 0.19 0.21 -21.32
C ALA A 111 -0.59 0.38 -20.00
N SER A 112 0.06 0.87 -18.95
CA SER A 112 -0.61 1.16 -17.66
C SER A 112 -1.71 2.23 -17.82
N MET A 113 -1.40 3.32 -18.52
CA MET A 113 -2.36 4.42 -18.71
C MET A 113 -3.53 4.03 -19.62
N LEU A 114 -3.29 3.22 -20.65
CA LEU A 114 -4.34 2.70 -21.54
C LEU A 114 -5.24 1.68 -20.83
N GLY A 115 -4.68 0.85 -19.96
CA GLY A 115 -5.43 -0.15 -19.20
C GLY A 115 -6.43 0.42 -18.19
N LYS A 116 -6.41 1.74 -17.95
CA LYS A 116 -7.36 2.45 -17.07
C LYS A 116 -8.63 2.94 -17.76
N PHE A 117 -8.70 2.90 -19.09
CA PHE A 117 -9.85 3.37 -19.87
C PHE A 117 -10.76 2.23 -20.32
#